data_AF-A0AAW8W9G0-F1
#
_entry.id   AF-A0AAW8W9G0-F1
#
_cell.length_a   1.000
_cell.length_b   1.000
_cell.length_c   1.000
_cell.angle_alpha   90.00
_cell.angle_beta   90.00
_cell.angle_gamma   90.00
#
_symmetry.space_group_name_H-M   'P 1'
#
loop_
_entity.id
_entity.type
_entity.pdbx_description
1 polymer ?
#
loop_
_entity_poly.entity_id
_entity_poly.type
_entity_poly.pdbx_seq_one_letter_code
_entity_poly.pdbx_strand_id
1 'polypeptide(L)'
;MTKALKVAMGMTMLTGGLMAQGVAASAAITTKPVVYTAKSTQTPDSIAAQVDRHSAVQAAQARVDVADQTYTNAKQALTAAKSAAQAAQDELVAADGVLAKNQQIQDAMAALHDTAVARQTKAKQAVNTATANQATAQTAVTTAQATVDQLTANVKTAQMAVDKDNSAANQAALDAAKGKLTTAQTALTAAQAKLTKATTALTAAKEERANADIEVSGTAVDYRVAKKEHDTVKPRAAVEKAEATVKAARNHVDSAKAEVRAAEKERTAAQSDLTALLNEAKQPALMMVKVDKHRRSQQRTMVMTRVDKHQSTNQLGMATTRMDKHRPTQQVTIITTQMDQLAAHPNQL
;
A
#
# COMPACT_ATOMS: atom_id res chain seq x y z
N MET A 1 20.09 -21.43 -22.50
CA MET A 1 20.68 -21.57 -21.15
C MET A 1 21.08 -20.19 -20.66
N THR A 2 20.31 -19.59 -19.77
CA THR A 2 20.79 -18.45 -18.95
C THR A 2 19.93 -18.32 -17.70
N LYS A 3 20.61 -18.23 -16.57
CA LYS A 3 20.13 -18.25 -15.20
C LYS A 3 19.42 -16.94 -14.85
N ALA A 4 18.17 -17.00 -14.40
CA ALA A 4 17.57 -16.08 -13.42
C ALA A 4 16.08 -16.41 -13.19
N LEU A 5 15.78 -17.36 -12.30
CA LEU A 5 14.51 -17.37 -11.55
C LEU A 5 14.64 -18.32 -10.37
N LYS A 6 15.21 -17.81 -9.27
CA LYS A 6 15.31 -18.55 -8.01
C LYS A 6 15.28 -17.58 -6.82
N VAL A 7 14.22 -16.79 -6.72
CA VAL A 7 13.83 -16.07 -5.48
C VAL A 7 12.30 -15.91 -5.52
N ALA A 8 11.64 -16.08 -4.38
CA ALA A 8 10.18 -16.04 -4.14
C ALA A 8 9.43 -17.39 -4.05
N MET A 9 10.00 -18.36 -3.35
CA MET A 9 9.23 -19.36 -2.58
C MET A 9 10.00 -19.67 -1.30
N GLY A 10 9.76 -18.88 -0.26
CA GLY A 10 10.39 -19.05 1.04
C GLY A 10 10.09 -17.83 1.91
N MET A 11 9.65 -18.08 3.14
CA MET A 11 9.10 -17.14 4.12
C MET A 11 7.59 -16.86 3.87
N THR A 12 6.62 -17.25 4.70
CA THR A 12 6.63 -17.65 6.12
C THR A 12 5.30 -18.35 6.41
N MET A 13 5.28 -19.68 6.52
CA MET A 13 4.20 -20.39 7.22
C MET A 13 4.71 -20.73 8.61
N LEU A 14 4.56 -19.79 9.54
CA LEU A 14 4.86 -20.05 10.94
C LEU A 14 4.04 -19.12 11.84
N THR A 15 2.75 -19.42 12.02
CA THR A 15 2.04 -18.95 13.23
C THR A 15 0.81 -19.82 13.50
N GLY A 16 0.90 -20.62 14.56
CA GLY A 16 -0.17 -20.64 15.57
C GLY A 16 -1.36 -21.57 15.35
N GLY A 17 -1.16 -22.82 14.93
CA GLY A 17 -2.09 -23.89 15.28
C GLY A 17 -1.91 -24.25 16.76
N LEU A 18 -2.53 -23.52 17.69
CA LEU A 18 -2.68 -23.94 19.09
C LEU A 18 -4.14 -24.30 19.38
N MET A 19 -4.38 -25.61 19.39
CA MET A 19 -5.19 -26.34 20.37
C MET A 19 -6.55 -25.74 20.75
N ALA A 20 -7.57 -26.10 19.98
CA ALA A 20 -8.88 -26.37 20.58
C ALA A 20 -8.77 -27.69 21.38
N GLN A 21 -8.63 -27.59 22.70
CA GLN A 21 -8.90 -28.70 23.62
C GLN A 21 -10.02 -28.28 24.55
N GLY A 22 -11.13 -29.01 24.43
CA GLY A 22 -12.31 -28.86 25.27
C GLY A 22 -11.94 -29.00 26.74
N VAL A 23 -12.48 -28.09 27.55
CA VAL A 23 -12.41 -28.18 29.00
C VAL A 23 -13.39 -29.29 29.41
N ALA A 24 -12.86 -30.51 29.53
CA ALA A 24 -13.55 -31.59 30.22
C ALA A 24 -13.67 -31.21 31.70
N ALA A 25 -14.91 -31.13 32.19
CA ALA A 25 -15.20 -31.14 33.60
C ALA A 25 -14.63 -32.42 34.22
N SER A 26 -13.69 -32.27 35.15
CA SER A 26 -13.26 -33.35 36.05
C SER A 26 -13.42 -32.86 37.48
N ALA A 27 -14.52 -33.29 38.09
CA ALA A 27 -14.69 -33.27 39.53
C ALA A 27 -13.67 -34.23 40.15
N ALA A 28 -12.67 -33.69 40.83
CA ALA A 28 -11.82 -34.47 41.73
C ALA A 28 -12.23 -34.15 43.17
N ILE A 29 -13.19 -34.91 43.68
CA ILE A 29 -13.46 -35.01 45.12
C ILE A 29 -12.27 -35.73 45.74
N THR A 30 -11.34 -34.97 46.34
CA THR A 30 -10.34 -35.51 47.27
C THR A 30 -10.83 -35.24 48.68
N THR A 31 -11.45 -36.25 49.27
CA THR A 31 -11.69 -36.35 50.71
C THR A 31 -10.38 -36.67 51.41
N LYS A 32 -9.89 -35.73 52.24
CA LYS A 32 -9.00 -36.04 53.38
C LYS A 32 -9.53 -35.34 54.62
N PRO A 33 -9.57 -36.03 55.78
CA PRO A 33 -10.22 -35.52 56.98
C PRO A 33 -9.40 -34.38 57.59
N VAL A 34 -10.04 -33.23 57.78
CA VAL A 34 -9.50 -32.17 58.63
C VAL A 34 -9.82 -32.54 60.07
N VAL A 35 -8.78 -32.97 60.79
CA VAL A 35 -8.78 -33.07 62.25
C VAL A 35 -8.94 -31.65 62.80
N TYR A 36 -10.06 -31.40 63.50
CA TYR A 36 -10.27 -30.18 64.25
C TYR A 36 -9.32 -30.16 65.46
N THR A 37 -8.23 -29.42 65.37
CA THR A 37 -7.50 -28.93 66.54
C THR A 37 -7.72 -27.43 66.64
N ALA A 38 -8.77 -27.04 67.36
CA ALA A 38 -9.01 -25.66 67.73
C ALA A 38 -7.89 -25.19 68.70
N LYS A 39 -6.89 -24.50 68.16
CA LYS A 39 -6.15 -23.45 68.88
C LYS A 39 -6.24 -22.19 68.04
N SER A 40 -7.27 -21.40 68.33
CA SER A 40 -7.40 -20.04 67.83
C SER A 40 -6.29 -19.18 68.42
N THR A 41 -5.28 -18.91 67.61
CA THR A 41 -4.46 -17.70 67.70
C THR A 41 -4.57 -17.00 66.35
N GLN A 42 -5.76 -16.48 66.05
CA GLN A 42 -5.92 -15.51 64.97
C GLN A 42 -5.22 -14.22 65.38
N THR A 43 -4.06 -13.93 64.78
CA THR A 43 -3.76 -12.54 64.41
C THR A 43 -4.95 -12.06 63.56
N PRO A 44 -5.61 -10.95 63.89
CA PRO A 44 -6.67 -10.44 63.04
C PRO A 44 -6.04 -10.09 61.69
N ASP A 45 -6.33 -10.90 60.68
CA ASP A 45 -6.02 -10.57 59.29
C ASP A 45 -6.53 -9.16 59.03
N SER A 46 -5.69 -8.32 58.44
CA SER A 46 -6.08 -6.95 58.13
C SER A 46 -7.38 -6.96 57.32
N ILE A 47 -8.25 -5.98 57.52
CA ILE A 47 -9.52 -5.86 56.78
C ILE A 47 -9.26 -5.93 55.27
N ALA A 48 -8.13 -5.40 54.80
CA ALA A 48 -7.66 -5.53 53.43
C ALA A 48 -7.48 -7.00 53.01
N ALA A 49 -6.74 -7.81 53.79
CA ALA A 49 -6.53 -9.23 53.51
C ALA A 49 -7.80 -10.09 53.59
N GLN A 50 -8.86 -9.63 54.27
CA GLN A 50 -10.17 -10.29 54.26
C GLN A 50 -11.01 -9.90 53.03
N VAL A 51 -10.97 -8.63 52.62
CA VAL A 51 -11.62 -8.13 51.40
C VAL A 51 -11.02 -8.77 50.15
N ASP A 52 -9.69 -8.91 50.10
CA ASP A 52 -8.98 -9.52 48.97
C ASP A 52 -9.23 -11.03 48.82
N ARG A 53 -9.60 -11.71 49.92
CA ARG A 53 -9.99 -13.14 49.93
C ARG A 53 -11.49 -13.35 49.72
N HIS A 54 -12.28 -12.30 49.55
CA HIS A 54 -13.69 -12.42 49.27
C HIS A 54 -13.89 -12.96 47.84
N SER A 55 -14.55 -14.10 47.69
CA SER A 55 -14.69 -14.80 46.40
C SER A 55 -15.29 -13.93 45.29
N ALA A 56 -16.22 -13.02 45.62
CA ALA A 56 -16.78 -12.07 44.67
C ALA A 56 -15.77 -11.01 44.18
N VAL A 57 -14.84 -10.57 45.04
CA VAL A 57 -13.77 -9.63 44.67
C VAL A 57 -12.77 -10.32 43.75
N GLN A 58 -12.39 -11.56 44.05
CA GLN A 58 -11.50 -12.36 43.21
C GLN A 58 -12.12 -12.65 41.83
N ALA A 59 -13.41 -12.98 41.77
CA ALA A 59 -14.12 -13.19 40.51
C ALA A 59 -14.24 -11.89 39.68
N ALA A 60 -14.45 -10.75 40.33
CA ALA A 60 -14.48 -9.44 39.66
C ALA A 60 -13.10 -9.04 39.14
N GLN A 61 -12.04 -9.30 39.90
CA GLN A 61 -10.66 -9.06 39.45
C GLN A 61 -10.34 -9.90 38.22
N ALA A 62 -10.68 -11.19 38.21
CA ALA A 62 -10.47 -12.05 37.05
C ALA A 62 -11.23 -11.55 35.80
N ARG A 63 -12.41 -10.93 35.97
CA ARG A 63 -13.16 -10.30 34.86
C ARG A 63 -12.46 -9.05 34.33
N VAL A 64 -11.87 -8.23 35.21
CA VAL A 64 -11.04 -7.08 34.80
C VAL A 64 -9.84 -7.56 34.00
N ASP A 65 -9.13 -8.58 34.48
CA ASP A 65 -7.95 -9.12 33.79
C ASP A 65 -8.30 -9.66 32.39
N VAL A 66 -9.43 -10.36 32.25
CA VAL A 66 -9.94 -10.83 30.95
C VAL A 66 -10.35 -9.67 30.04
N ALA A 67 -10.97 -8.63 30.58
CA ALA A 67 -11.38 -7.45 29.81
C ALA A 67 -10.17 -6.61 29.35
N ASP A 68 -9.15 -6.46 30.20
CA ASP A 68 -7.87 -5.81 29.86
C ASP A 68 -7.13 -6.58 28.76
N GLN A 69 -7.11 -7.91 28.84
CA GLN A 69 -6.53 -8.76 27.81
C GLN A 69 -7.30 -8.65 26.49
N THR A 70 -8.64 -8.68 26.55
CA THR A 70 -9.51 -8.52 25.36
C THR A 70 -9.29 -7.16 24.69
N TYR A 71 -9.21 -6.09 25.47
CA TYR A 71 -8.92 -4.74 24.96
C TYR A 71 -7.54 -4.66 24.31
N THR A 72 -6.53 -5.29 24.91
CA THR A 72 -5.17 -5.36 24.36
C THR A 72 -5.16 -6.11 23.03
N ASN A 73 -5.81 -7.27 22.96
CA ASN A 73 -5.93 -8.06 21.74
C ASN A 73 -6.67 -7.27 20.64
N ALA A 74 -7.77 -6.58 20.97
CA ALA A 74 -8.52 -5.76 20.02
C ALA A 74 -7.67 -4.61 19.45
N LYS A 75 -6.83 -3.96 20.28
CA LYS A 75 -5.90 -2.92 19.81
C LYS A 75 -4.83 -3.46 18.87
N GLN A 76 -4.29 -4.64 19.16
CA GLN A 76 -3.34 -5.32 18.29
C GLN A 76 -4.00 -5.69 16.95
N ALA A 77 -5.21 -6.23 16.98
CA ALA A 77 -6.00 -6.55 15.79
C ALA A 77 -6.30 -5.31 14.94
N LEU A 78 -6.66 -4.18 15.56
CA LEU A 78 -6.85 -2.91 14.86
C LEU A 78 -5.55 -2.40 14.20
N THR A 79 -4.41 -2.57 14.89
CA THR A 79 -3.11 -2.19 14.32
C THR A 79 -2.78 -3.04 13.10
N ALA A 80 -2.95 -4.36 13.20
CA ALA A 80 -2.77 -5.27 12.08
C ALA A 80 -3.73 -4.96 10.91
N ALA A 81 -5.00 -4.64 11.21
CA ALA A 81 -5.98 -4.27 10.20
C ALA A 81 -5.58 -2.99 9.45
N LYS A 82 -5.07 -1.96 10.16
CA LYS A 82 -4.58 -0.72 9.53
C LYS A 82 -3.38 -0.99 8.63
N SER A 83 -2.42 -1.81 9.07
CA SER A 83 -1.27 -2.21 8.25
C SER A 83 -1.71 -2.97 7.00
N ALA A 84 -2.66 -3.89 7.12
CA ALA A 84 -3.21 -4.63 5.97
C ALA A 84 -3.94 -3.69 4.99
N ALA A 85 -4.68 -2.70 5.48
CA ALA A 85 -5.33 -1.71 4.63
C ALA A 85 -4.33 -0.82 3.88
N GLN A 86 -3.21 -0.45 4.52
CA GLN A 86 -2.14 0.28 3.85
C GLN A 86 -1.48 -0.58 2.77
N ALA A 87 -1.14 -1.83 3.08
CA ALA A 87 -0.56 -2.76 2.09
C ALA A 87 -1.47 -2.95 0.88
N ALA A 88 -2.78 -3.11 1.09
CA ALA A 88 -3.75 -3.21 -0.01
C ALA A 88 -3.81 -1.92 -0.85
N GLN A 89 -3.67 -0.75 -0.22
CA GLN A 89 -3.65 0.54 -0.93
C GLN A 89 -2.37 0.69 -1.77
N ASP A 90 -1.23 0.25 -1.26
CA ASP A 90 0.05 0.26 -1.98
C ASP A 90 0.01 -0.71 -3.18
N GLU A 91 -0.62 -1.89 -3.02
CA GLU A 91 -0.86 -2.83 -4.12
C GLU A 91 -1.75 -2.24 -5.23
N LEU A 92 -2.81 -1.50 -4.86
CA LEU A 92 -3.66 -0.81 -5.83
C LEU A 92 -2.87 0.24 -6.62
N VAL A 93 -2.07 1.07 -5.95
CA VAL A 93 -1.22 2.07 -6.62
C VAL A 93 -0.22 1.40 -7.57
N ALA A 94 0.35 0.26 -7.17
CA ALA A 94 1.24 -0.50 -8.03
C ALA A 94 0.52 -1.07 -9.26
N ALA A 95 -0.70 -1.59 -9.08
CA ALA A 95 -1.54 -2.11 -10.17
C ALA A 95 -1.92 -1.01 -11.18
N ASP A 96 -2.33 0.17 -10.69
CA ASP A 96 -2.62 1.34 -11.53
C ASP A 96 -1.37 1.79 -12.31
N GLY A 97 -0.20 1.80 -11.66
CA GLY A 97 1.06 2.12 -12.31
C GLY A 97 1.42 1.16 -13.45
N VAL A 98 1.12 -0.14 -13.30
CA VAL A 98 1.30 -1.14 -14.37
C VAL A 98 0.30 -0.91 -15.51
N LEU A 99 -0.97 -0.64 -15.19
CA LEU A 99 -2.00 -0.35 -16.19
C LEU A 99 -1.62 0.87 -17.04
N ALA A 100 -1.18 1.96 -16.40
CA ALA A 100 -0.74 3.17 -17.10
C ALA A 100 0.45 2.93 -18.02
N LYS A 101 1.46 2.16 -17.58
CA LYS A 101 2.61 1.79 -18.41
C LYS A 101 2.20 0.95 -19.62
N ASN A 102 1.28 0.01 -19.43
CA ASN A 102 0.80 -0.83 -20.53
C ASN A 102 0.03 -0.01 -21.57
N GLN A 103 -0.77 0.98 -21.14
CA GLN A 103 -1.41 1.92 -22.06
C GLN A 103 -0.36 2.71 -22.87
N GLN A 104 0.67 3.24 -22.21
CA GLN A 104 1.76 3.95 -22.91
C GLN A 104 2.48 3.09 -23.94
N ILE A 105 2.71 1.80 -23.63
CA ILE A 105 3.30 0.85 -24.57
C ILE A 105 2.37 0.63 -25.77
N GLN A 106 1.07 0.45 -25.53
CA GLN A 106 0.10 0.27 -26.60
C GLN A 106 0.05 1.49 -27.52
N ASP A 107 0.03 2.70 -26.97
CA ASP A 107 0.01 3.96 -27.73
C ASP A 107 1.29 4.12 -28.56
N ALA A 108 2.46 3.82 -27.97
CA ALA A 108 3.73 3.87 -28.67
C ALA A 108 3.80 2.87 -29.83
N MET A 109 3.31 1.63 -29.61
CA MET A 109 3.27 0.60 -30.66
C MET A 109 2.29 0.96 -31.79
N ALA A 110 1.15 1.57 -31.46
CA ALA A 110 0.22 2.09 -32.46
C ALA A 110 0.88 3.17 -33.34
N ALA A 111 1.57 4.14 -32.70
CA ALA A 111 2.27 5.20 -33.42
C ALA A 111 3.41 4.67 -34.32
N LEU A 112 4.15 3.65 -33.87
CA LEU A 112 5.16 2.97 -34.68
C LEU A 112 4.55 2.27 -35.88
N HIS A 113 3.44 1.55 -35.68
CA HIS A 113 2.72 0.90 -36.78
C HIS A 113 2.21 1.92 -37.81
N ASP A 114 1.62 3.03 -37.37
CA ASP A 114 1.13 4.07 -38.28
C ASP A 114 2.27 4.73 -39.07
N THR A 115 3.42 4.94 -38.42
CA THR A 115 4.64 5.45 -39.07
C THR A 115 5.14 4.47 -40.14
N ALA A 116 5.17 3.17 -39.84
CA ALA A 116 5.56 2.13 -40.78
C ALA A 116 4.62 2.08 -42.00
N VAL A 117 3.31 2.18 -41.79
CA VAL A 117 2.31 2.22 -42.87
C VAL A 117 2.47 3.46 -43.74
N ALA A 118 2.73 4.62 -43.14
CA ALA A 118 2.99 5.86 -43.88
C ALA A 118 4.28 5.74 -44.73
N ARG A 119 5.33 5.14 -44.18
CA ARG A 119 6.58 4.84 -44.91
C ARG A 119 6.34 3.89 -46.08
N GLN A 120 5.61 2.79 -45.87
CA GLN A 120 5.24 1.84 -46.93
C GLN A 120 4.48 2.52 -48.07
N THR A 121 3.55 3.42 -47.74
CA THR A 121 2.80 4.20 -48.74
C THR A 121 3.74 5.07 -49.58
N LYS A 122 4.68 5.78 -48.94
CA LYS A 122 5.69 6.59 -49.64
C LYS A 122 6.61 5.72 -50.51
N ALA A 123 7.06 4.58 -50.01
CA ALA A 123 7.92 3.66 -50.77
C ALA A 123 7.21 3.11 -52.02
N LYS A 124 5.91 2.79 -51.92
CA LYS A 124 5.10 2.39 -53.08
C LYS A 124 4.99 3.50 -54.13
N GLN A 125 4.78 4.75 -53.71
CA GLN A 125 4.76 5.91 -54.60
C GLN A 125 6.13 6.14 -55.27
N ALA A 126 7.23 5.94 -54.53
CA ALA A 126 8.59 6.05 -55.06
C ALA A 126 8.86 5.01 -56.15
N VAL A 127 8.42 3.76 -55.97
CA VAL A 127 8.53 2.71 -57.00
C VAL A 127 7.76 3.09 -58.27
N ASN A 128 6.53 3.59 -58.14
CA ASN A 128 5.74 4.03 -59.29
C ASN A 128 6.44 5.15 -60.06
N THR A 129 6.95 6.15 -59.32
CA THR A 129 7.69 7.29 -59.89
C THR A 129 8.97 6.84 -60.60
N ALA A 130 9.76 5.98 -59.97
CA ALA A 130 10.99 5.46 -60.55
C ALA A 130 10.74 4.60 -61.80
N THR A 131 9.63 3.84 -61.81
CA THR A 131 9.20 3.05 -62.98
C THR A 131 8.86 3.96 -64.17
N ALA A 132 8.09 5.03 -63.93
CA ALA A 132 7.75 6.01 -64.97
C ALA A 132 9.00 6.74 -65.51
N ASN A 133 9.94 7.09 -64.63
CA ASN A 133 11.21 7.72 -65.01
C ASN A 133 12.09 6.78 -65.85
N GLN A 134 12.15 5.49 -65.50
CA GLN A 134 12.87 4.50 -66.29
C GLN A 134 12.27 4.35 -67.69
N ALA A 135 10.93 4.26 -67.80
CA ALA A 135 10.25 4.19 -69.08
C ALA A 135 10.54 5.42 -69.95
N THR A 136 10.50 6.61 -69.37
CA THR A 136 10.84 7.87 -70.06
C THR A 136 12.28 7.88 -70.55
N ALA A 137 13.23 7.45 -69.70
CA ALA A 137 14.64 7.36 -70.09
C ALA A 137 14.88 6.32 -71.19
N GLN A 138 14.15 5.21 -71.17
CA GLN A 138 14.20 4.18 -72.20
C GLN A 138 13.70 4.72 -73.55
N THR A 139 12.58 5.45 -73.56
CA THR A 139 12.09 6.13 -74.77
C THR A 139 13.13 7.10 -75.32
N ALA A 140 13.79 7.88 -74.46
CA ALA A 140 14.84 8.82 -74.88
C ALA A 140 16.03 8.11 -75.54
N VAL A 141 16.44 6.93 -75.03
CA VAL A 141 17.48 6.10 -75.66
C VAL A 141 17.04 5.62 -77.04
N THR A 142 15.81 5.11 -77.17
CA THR A 142 15.27 4.65 -78.46
C THR A 142 15.22 5.78 -79.49
N THR A 143 14.77 6.98 -79.10
CA THR A 143 14.74 8.15 -79.99
C THR A 143 16.15 8.59 -80.40
N ALA A 144 17.10 8.62 -79.47
CA ALA A 144 18.48 8.99 -79.76
C ALA A 144 19.14 7.97 -80.70
N GLN A 145 18.88 6.67 -80.51
CA GLN A 145 19.40 5.61 -81.37
C GLN A 145 18.86 5.75 -82.80
N ALA A 146 17.55 5.96 -82.96
CA ALA A 146 16.95 6.17 -84.29
C ALA A 146 17.56 7.40 -85.01
N THR A 147 17.91 8.44 -84.25
CA THR A 147 18.59 9.63 -84.79
C THR A 147 20.01 9.31 -85.26
N VAL A 148 20.76 8.51 -84.50
CA VAL A 148 22.10 8.04 -84.88
C VAL A 148 22.04 7.20 -86.15
N ASP A 149 21.07 6.29 -86.25
CA ASP A 149 20.90 5.42 -87.42
C ASP A 149 20.59 6.24 -88.68
N GLN A 150 19.66 7.21 -88.58
CA GLN A 150 19.33 8.13 -89.67
C GLN A 150 20.53 8.96 -90.12
N LEU A 151 21.30 9.51 -89.17
CA LEU A 151 22.48 10.33 -89.50
C LEU A 151 23.64 9.50 -90.04
N THR A 152 23.76 8.24 -89.64
CA THR A 152 24.70 7.29 -90.22
C THR A 152 24.38 7.03 -91.69
N ALA A 153 23.10 6.84 -92.02
CA ALA A 153 22.65 6.74 -93.41
C ALA A 153 22.97 8.01 -94.22
N ASN A 154 22.75 9.20 -93.64
CA ASN A 154 23.06 10.47 -94.29
C ASN A 154 24.57 10.63 -94.57
N VAL A 155 25.44 10.23 -93.63
CA VAL A 155 26.90 10.24 -93.84
C VAL A 155 27.28 9.33 -95.00
N LYS A 156 26.68 8.13 -95.10
CA LYS A 156 26.91 7.22 -96.22
C LYS A 156 26.48 7.83 -97.55
N THR A 157 25.31 8.48 -97.61
CA THR A 157 24.85 9.18 -98.81
C THR A 157 25.79 10.32 -99.20
N ALA A 158 26.25 11.13 -98.25
CA ALA A 158 27.20 12.21 -98.52
C ALA A 158 28.56 11.68 -99.00
N GLN A 159 29.03 10.56 -98.44
CA GLN A 159 30.26 9.91 -98.89
C GLN A 159 30.13 9.43 -100.34
N MET A 160 29.01 8.78 -100.70
CA MET A 160 28.76 8.37 -102.07
C MET A 160 28.74 9.55 -103.06
N ALA A 161 28.29 10.74 -102.61
CA ALA A 161 28.33 11.95 -103.44
C ALA A 161 29.77 12.43 -103.68
N VAL A 162 30.62 12.42 -102.64
CA VAL A 162 32.06 12.72 -102.75
C VAL A 162 32.76 11.74 -103.68
N ASP A 163 32.47 10.44 -103.55
CA ASP A 163 33.08 9.39 -104.39
C ASP A 163 32.72 9.57 -105.88
N LYS A 164 31.54 10.13 -106.16
CA LYS A 164 31.07 10.44 -107.53
C LYS A 164 31.64 11.76 -108.06
N ASP A 165 31.75 12.77 -107.20
CA ASP A 165 32.26 14.11 -107.52
C ASP A 165 32.97 14.71 -106.29
N ASN A 166 34.30 14.77 -106.36
CA ASN A 166 35.14 15.27 -105.26
C ASN A 166 35.27 16.80 -105.25
N SER A 167 34.14 17.50 -105.35
CA SER A 167 34.07 18.95 -105.30
C SER A 167 34.11 19.46 -103.85
N ALA A 168 34.57 20.69 -103.66
CA ALA A 168 34.63 21.32 -102.33
C ALA A 168 33.25 21.38 -101.64
N ALA A 169 32.17 21.51 -102.41
CA ALA A 169 30.81 21.50 -101.89
C ALA A 169 30.40 20.13 -101.31
N ASN A 170 30.71 19.03 -102.00
CA ASN A 170 30.41 17.68 -101.52
C ASN A 170 31.26 17.33 -100.28
N GLN A 171 32.53 17.74 -100.26
CA GLN A 171 33.39 17.54 -99.09
C GLN A 171 32.85 18.27 -97.85
N ALA A 172 32.45 19.54 -98.01
CA ALA A 172 31.84 20.30 -96.92
C ALA A 172 30.52 19.67 -96.42
N ALA A 173 29.70 19.11 -97.31
CA ALA A 173 28.47 18.42 -96.95
C ALA A 173 28.73 17.13 -96.15
N LEU A 174 29.76 16.37 -96.54
CA LEU A 174 30.20 15.18 -95.81
C LEU A 174 30.70 15.54 -94.40
N ASP A 175 31.52 16.58 -94.27
CA ASP A 175 32.03 17.03 -92.97
C ASP A 175 30.90 17.51 -92.06
N ALA A 176 29.93 18.25 -92.62
CA ALA A 176 28.72 18.65 -91.88
C ALA A 176 27.88 17.44 -91.43
N ALA A 177 27.72 16.42 -92.28
CA ALA A 177 27.01 15.19 -91.92
C ALA A 177 27.73 14.42 -90.81
N LYS A 178 29.06 14.30 -90.87
CA LYS A 178 29.89 13.69 -89.83
C LYS A 178 29.74 14.44 -88.49
N GLY A 179 29.79 15.77 -88.51
CA GLY A 179 29.60 16.59 -87.30
C GLY A 179 28.23 16.39 -86.64
N LYS A 180 27.15 16.29 -87.44
CA LYS A 180 25.81 15.95 -86.93
C LYS A 180 25.76 14.56 -86.31
N LEU A 181 26.37 13.56 -86.96
CA LEU A 181 26.45 12.19 -86.43
C LEU A 181 27.18 12.16 -85.09
N THR A 182 28.32 12.82 -84.96
CA THR A 182 29.07 12.92 -83.69
C THR A 182 28.20 13.52 -82.58
N THR A 183 27.47 14.60 -82.88
CA THR A 183 26.55 15.23 -81.92
C THR A 183 25.45 14.27 -81.46
N ALA A 184 24.85 13.51 -82.38
CA ALA A 184 23.82 12.53 -82.05
C ALA A 184 24.37 11.35 -81.24
N GLN A 185 25.58 10.89 -81.52
CA GLN A 185 26.26 9.86 -80.73
C GLN A 185 26.49 10.33 -79.29
N THR A 186 26.92 11.58 -79.08
CA THR A 186 27.02 12.18 -77.74
C THR A 186 25.67 12.22 -77.03
N ALA A 187 24.60 12.58 -77.74
CA ALA A 187 23.24 12.60 -77.18
C ALA A 187 22.77 11.18 -76.78
N LEU A 188 23.07 10.16 -77.59
CA LEU A 188 22.79 8.76 -77.28
C LEU A 188 23.51 8.31 -76.01
N THR A 189 24.80 8.60 -75.87
CA THR A 189 25.57 8.30 -74.65
C THR A 189 24.96 8.97 -73.43
N ALA A 190 24.54 10.23 -73.54
CA ALA A 190 23.87 10.94 -72.45
C ALA A 190 22.50 10.32 -72.10
N ALA A 191 21.72 9.87 -73.08
CA ALA A 191 20.46 9.17 -72.86
C ALA A 191 20.67 7.81 -72.16
N GLN A 192 21.66 7.04 -72.59
CA GLN A 192 22.03 5.77 -71.96
C GLN A 192 22.46 5.98 -70.50
N ALA A 193 23.26 7.01 -70.21
CA ALA A 193 23.64 7.35 -68.84
C ALA A 193 22.42 7.72 -67.97
N LYS A 194 21.42 8.43 -68.52
CA LYS A 194 20.16 8.71 -67.83
C LYS A 194 19.35 7.44 -67.55
N LEU A 195 19.27 6.50 -68.50
CA LEU A 195 18.60 5.21 -68.33
C LEU A 195 19.26 4.37 -67.22
N THR A 196 20.59 4.33 -67.18
CA THR A 196 21.33 3.65 -66.10
C THR A 196 20.96 4.25 -64.74
N LYS A 197 21.01 5.58 -64.60
CA LYS A 197 20.61 6.27 -63.35
C LYS A 197 19.16 5.96 -62.95
N ALA A 198 18.23 6.00 -63.90
CA ALA A 198 16.83 5.70 -63.63
C ALA A 198 16.61 4.23 -63.22
N THR A 199 17.36 3.30 -63.81
CA THR A 199 17.34 1.89 -63.45
C THR A 199 17.89 1.66 -62.03
N THR A 200 19.01 2.30 -61.67
CA THR A 200 19.55 2.25 -60.30
C THR A 200 18.55 2.81 -59.28
N ALA A 201 17.90 3.94 -59.59
CA ALA A 201 16.89 4.52 -58.73
C ALA A 201 15.66 3.60 -58.54
N LEU A 202 15.26 2.87 -59.59
CA LEU A 202 14.18 1.89 -59.50
C LEU A 202 14.56 0.69 -58.61
N THR A 203 15.79 0.20 -58.69
CA THR A 203 16.28 -0.87 -57.81
C THR A 203 16.23 -0.43 -56.35
N ALA A 204 16.79 0.75 -56.04
CA ALA A 204 16.76 1.30 -54.68
C ALA A 204 15.34 1.52 -54.15
N ALA A 205 14.42 2.00 -54.99
CA ALA A 205 13.01 2.16 -54.60
C ALA A 205 12.33 0.82 -54.30
N LYS A 206 12.65 -0.25 -55.05
CA LYS A 206 12.12 -1.59 -54.79
C LYS A 206 12.66 -2.19 -53.49
N GLU A 207 13.94 -1.98 -53.19
CA GLU A 207 14.56 -2.39 -51.92
C GLU A 207 13.92 -1.66 -50.73
N GLU A 208 13.76 -0.34 -50.83
CA GLU A 208 13.09 0.45 -49.79
C GLU A 208 11.64 0.02 -49.56
N ARG A 209 10.92 -0.33 -50.63
CA ARG A 209 9.57 -0.92 -50.50
C ARG A 209 9.60 -2.23 -49.74
N ALA A 210 10.53 -3.13 -50.05
CA ALA A 210 10.65 -4.41 -49.35
C ALA A 210 10.96 -4.20 -47.85
N ASN A 211 11.85 -3.26 -47.53
CA ASN A 211 12.15 -2.89 -46.15
C ASN A 211 10.93 -2.34 -45.43
N ALA A 212 10.15 -1.47 -46.08
CA ALA A 212 8.93 -0.93 -45.49
C ALA A 212 7.83 -1.99 -45.30
N ASP A 213 7.70 -2.96 -46.22
CA ASP A 213 6.78 -4.10 -46.07
C ASP A 213 7.17 -4.98 -44.87
N ILE A 214 8.47 -5.19 -44.63
CA ILE A 214 8.99 -5.88 -43.45
C ILE A 214 8.69 -5.09 -42.17
N GLU A 215 8.92 -3.78 -42.17
CA GLU A 215 8.68 -2.89 -41.03
C GLU A 215 7.20 -2.88 -40.60
N VAL A 216 6.28 -2.79 -41.57
CA VAL A 216 4.83 -2.91 -41.31
C VAL A 216 4.49 -4.28 -40.73
N SER A 217 5.05 -5.35 -41.28
CA SER A 217 4.79 -6.71 -40.79
C SER A 217 5.27 -6.91 -39.35
N GLY A 218 6.46 -6.40 -39.01
CA GLY A 218 7.02 -6.44 -37.67
C GLY A 218 6.19 -5.63 -36.67
N THR A 219 5.95 -4.35 -36.98
CA THR A 219 5.16 -3.47 -36.11
C THR A 219 3.71 -3.92 -35.94
N ALA A 220 3.11 -4.57 -36.94
CA ALA A 220 1.76 -5.15 -36.81
C ALA A 220 1.71 -6.38 -35.90
N VAL A 221 2.80 -7.15 -35.77
CA VAL A 221 2.91 -8.21 -34.78
C VAL A 221 3.07 -7.61 -33.39
N ASP A 222 3.99 -6.66 -33.23
CA ASP A 222 4.27 -6.00 -31.94
C ASP A 222 3.04 -5.27 -31.40
N TYR A 223 2.33 -4.54 -32.26
CA TYR A 223 1.07 -3.87 -31.91
C TYR A 223 -0.01 -4.86 -31.48
N ARG A 224 -0.14 -6.02 -32.16
CA ARG A 224 -1.09 -7.06 -31.74
C ARG A 224 -0.73 -7.65 -30.38
N VAL A 225 0.55 -7.86 -30.11
CA VAL A 225 1.02 -8.35 -28.80
C VAL A 225 0.73 -7.31 -27.72
N ALA A 226 1.11 -6.05 -27.92
CA ALA A 226 0.87 -4.97 -26.97
C ALA A 226 -0.63 -4.79 -26.68
N LYS A 227 -1.46 -4.79 -27.73
CA LYS A 227 -2.92 -4.74 -27.58
C LYS A 227 -3.45 -5.94 -26.80
N LYS A 228 -2.96 -7.16 -27.06
CA LYS A 228 -3.37 -8.35 -26.31
C LYS A 228 -2.94 -8.26 -24.84
N GLU A 229 -1.75 -7.77 -24.54
CA GLU A 229 -1.26 -7.60 -23.16
C GLU A 229 -2.02 -6.53 -22.39
N HIS A 230 -2.47 -5.48 -23.07
CA HIS A 230 -3.37 -4.47 -22.53
C HIS A 230 -4.80 -5.02 -22.32
N ASP A 231 -5.41 -5.55 -23.39
CA ASP A 231 -6.84 -5.89 -23.42
C ASP A 231 -7.16 -7.19 -22.70
N THR A 232 -6.25 -8.18 -22.70
CA THR A 232 -6.69 -9.56 -22.47
C THR A 232 -6.69 -10.00 -21.00
N VAL A 233 -5.73 -9.67 -20.12
CA VAL A 233 -5.72 -10.42 -18.82
C VAL A 233 -5.16 -9.74 -17.57
N LYS A 234 -4.11 -8.91 -17.60
CA LYS A 234 -3.33 -8.70 -16.34
C LYS A 234 -3.58 -7.38 -15.60
N PRO A 235 -3.51 -6.20 -16.22
CA PRO A 235 -3.47 -4.97 -15.45
C PRO A 235 -4.85 -4.55 -14.94
N ARG A 236 -5.87 -4.53 -15.80
CA ARG A 236 -7.22 -4.06 -15.42
C ARG A 236 -7.90 -4.99 -14.42
N ALA A 237 -7.84 -6.30 -14.65
CA ALA A 237 -8.35 -7.28 -13.69
C ALA A 237 -7.58 -7.26 -12.36
N ALA A 238 -6.27 -6.95 -12.38
CA ALA A 238 -5.49 -6.78 -11.15
C ALA A 238 -5.89 -5.50 -10.39
N VAL A 239 -6.15 -4.39 -11.10
CA VAL A 239 -6.69 -3.16 -10.50
C VAL A 239 -8.04 -3.43 -9.85
N GLU A 240 -9.00 -4.04 -10.58
CA GLU A 240 -10.32 -4.38 -10.04
C GLU A 240 -10.22 -5.30 -8.80
N LYS A 241 -9.32 -6.29 -8.83
CA LYS A 241 -9.05 -7.15 -7.68
C LYS A 241 -8.44 -6.36 -6.51
N ALA A 242 -7.49 -5.46 -6.78
CA ALA A 242 -6.86 -4.63 -5.75
C ALA A 242 -7.86 -3.65 -5.11
N GLU A 243 -8.74 -3.04 -5.91
CA GLU A 243 -9.85 -2.21 -5.43
C GLU A 243 -10.78 -2.99 -4.49
N ALA A 244 -11.13 -4.23 -4.86
CA ALA A 244 -11.93 -5.11 -4.01
C ALA A 244 -11.21 -5.44 -2.70
N THR A 245 -9.89 -5.72 -2.75
CA THR A 245 -9.07 -5.97 -1.56
C THR A 245 -8.99 -4.76 -0.65
N VAL A 246 -8.81 -3.54 -1.19
CA VAL A 246 -8.82 -2.29 -0.42
C VAL A 246 -10.16 -2.10 0.28
N LYS A 247 -11.27 -2.34 -0.43
CA LYS A 247 -12.61 -2.24 0.15
C LYS A 247 -12.79 -3.22 1.31
N ALA A 248 -12.38 -4.48 1.13
CA ALA A 248 -12.43 -5.48 2.19
C ALA A 248 -11.57 -5.11 3.40
N ALA A 249 -10.35 -4.62 3.17
CA ALA A 249 -9.43 -4.22 4.25
C ALA A 249 -9.94 -3.00 5.03
N ARG A 250 -10.55 -2.02 4.35
CA ARG A 250 -11.21 -0.88 5.01
C ARG A 250 -12.37 -1.32 5.90
N ASN A 251 -13.22 -2.22 5.39
CA ASN A 251 -14.30 -2.80 6.19
C ASN A 251 -13.76 -3.51 7.43
N HIS A 252 -12.66 -4.27 7.30
CA HIS A 252 -12.01 -4.94 8.42
C HIS A 252 -11.45 -3.96 9.47
N VAL A 253 -10.87 -2.84 9.04
CA VAL A 253 -10.44 -1.76 9.94
C VAL A 253 -11.62 -1.19 10.72
N ASP A 254 -12.76 -0.97 10.08
CA ASP A 254 -13.93 -0.41 10.74
C ASP A 254 -14.56 -1.40 11.73
N SER A 255 -14.60 -2.69 11.40
CA SER A 255 -14.96 -3.75 12.35
C SER A 255 -14.01 -3.81 13.55
N ALA A 256 -12.69 -3.79 13.33
CA ALA A 256 -11.70 -3.81 14.41
C ALA A 256 -11.79 -2.55 15.30
N LYS A 257 -12.12 -1.38 14.75
CA LYS A 257 -12.41 -0.18 15.56
C LYS A 257 -13.66 -0.38 16.43
N ALA A 258 -14.69 -1.05 15.92
CA ALA A 258 -15.89 -1.34 16.68
C ALA A 258 -15.59 -2.31 17.84
N GLU A 259 -14.79 -3.35 17.59
CA GLU A 259 -14.33 -4.30 18.63
C GLU A 259 -13.52 -3.62 19.72
N VAL A 260 -12.58 -2.72 19.38
CA VAL A 260 -11.83 -1.94 20.38
C VAL A 260 -12.77 -1.13 21.27
N ARG A 261 -13.78 -0.47 20.69
CA ARG A 261 -14.77 0.30 21.48
C ARG A 261 -15.64 -0.58 22.36
N ALA A 262 -16.01 -1.77 21.88
CA ALA A 262 -16.78 -2.73 22.67
C ALA A 262 -15.94 -3.25 23.86
N ALA A 263 -14.71 -3.65 23.60
CA ALA A 263 -13.78 -4.12 24.64
C ALA A 263 -13.46 -3.02 25.66
N GLU A 264 -13.35 -1.76 25.24
CA GLU A 264 -13.15 -0.62 26.15
C GLU A 264 -14.34 -0.40 27.09
N LYS A 265 -15.56 -0.54 26.58
CA LYS A 265 -16.78 -0.45 27.39
C LYS A 265 -16.84 -1.58 28.41
N GLU A 266 -16.56 -2.81 27.99
CA GLU A 266 -16.55 -3.98 28.87
C GLU A 266 -15.46 -3.85 29.96
N ARG A 267 -14.26 -3.40 29.59
CA ARG A 267 -13.18 -3.09 30.52
C ARG A 267 -13.60 -2.06 31.58
N THR A 268 -14.24 -0.97 31.13
CA THR A 268 -14.71 0.08 32.04
C THR A 268 -15.81 -0.43 32.98
N ALA A 269 -16.73 -1.24 32.47
CA ALA A 269 -17.78 -1.86 33.28
C ALA A 269 -17.19 -2.82 34.33
N ALA A 270 -16.29 -3.71 33.94
CA ALA A 270 -15.62 -4.64 34.86
C ALA A 270 -14.83 -3.89 35.97
N GLN A 271 -14.15 -2.80 35.62
CA GLN A 271 -13.43 -1.95 36.58
C GLN A 271 -14.39 -1.24 37.56
N SER A 272 -15.53 -0.77 37.06
CA SER A 272 -16.59 -0.17 37.89
C SER A 272 -17.17 -1.20 38.86
N ASP A 273 -17.50 -2.41 38.39
CA ASP A 273 -18.06 -3.49 39.20
C ASP A 273 -17.09 -3.94 40.31
N LEU A 274 -15.81 -4.09 39.96
CA LEU A 274 -14.76 -4.39 40.95
C LEU A 274 -14.68 -3.29 42.02
N THR A 275 -14.73 -2.02 41.62
CA THR A 275 -14.70 -0.88 42.55
C THR A 275 -15.91 -0.89 43.49
N ALA A 276 -17.11 -1.18 42.97
CA ALA A 276 -18.32 -1.30 43.76
C ALA A 276 -18.21 -2.43 44.80
N LEU A 277 -17.78 -3.62 44.37
CA LEU A 277 -17.60 -4.78 45.25
C LEU A 277 -16.52 -4.56 46.32
N LEU A 278 -15.42 -3.90 45.97
CA LEU A 278 -14.38 -3.52 46.94
C LEU A 278 -14.93 -2.55 48.00
N ASN A 279 -15.82 -1.63 47.62
CA ASN A 279 -16.46 -0.71 48.55
C ASN A 279 -17.50 -1.42 49.42
N GLU A 280 -18.30 -2.32 48.87
CA GLU A 280 -19.26 -3.14 49.61
C GLU A 280 -18.58 -4.08 50.60
N ALA A 281 -17.53 -4.78 50.20
CA ALA A 281 -16.78 -5.70 51.06
C ALA A 281 -16.10 -5.00 52.25
N LYS A 282 -15.80 -3.70 52.15
CA LYS A 282 -15.25 -2.87 53.24
C LYS A 282 -16.31 -2.48 54.29
N GLN A 283 -17.60 -2.41 53.93
CA GLN A 283 -18.68 -1.98 54.83
C GLN A 283 -18.96 -2.93 56.02
N PRO A 284 -19.03 -4.27 55.86
CA PRO A 284 -19.27 -5.17 56.99
C PRO A 284 -18.09 -5.19 57.97
N ALA A 285 -16.85 -5.01 57.50
CA ALA A 285 -15.68 -4.91 58.36
C ALA A 285 -15.66 -3.61 59.19
N LEU A 286 -16.09 -2.48 58.61
CA LEU A 286 -16.25 -1.21 59.32
C LEU A 286 -17.41 -1.23 60.33
N MET A 287 -18.51 -1.92 60.01
CA MET A 287 -19.64 -2.15 60.92
C MET A 287 -19.24 -3.03 62.11
N MET A 288 -18.49 -4.12 61.88
CA MET A 288 -17.98 -4.98 62.96
C MET A 288 -17.03 -4.22 63.89
N VAL A 289 -16.13 -3.38 63.34
CA VAL A 289 -15.25 -2.52 64.16
C VAL A 289 -16.06 -1.49 64.95
N LYS A 290 -17.10 -0.88 64.38
CA LYS A 290 -17.98 0.05 65.12
C LYS A 290 -18.73 -0.65 66.24
N VAL A 291 -19.31 -1.82 65.99
CA VAL A 291 -20.03 -2.62 66.99
C VAL A 291 -19.10 -3.09 68.11
N ASP A 292 -17.89 -3.52 67.76
CA ASP A 292 -16.91 -4.00 68.74
C ASP A 292 -16.32 -2.86 69.58
N LYS A 293 -16.16 -1.66 69.01
CA LYS A 293 -15.82 -0.43 69.73
C LYS A 293 -16.94 0.01 70.68
N HIS A 294 -18.20 -0.11 70.24
CA HIS A 294 -19.37 0.18 71.07
C HIS A 294 -19.52 -0.82 72.23
N ARG A 295 -19.26 -2.10 71.97
CA ARG A 295 -19.28 -3.17 72.98
C ARG A 295 -18.13 -3.02 74.00
N ARG A 296 -16.92 -2.68 73.57
CA ARG A 296 -15.79 -2.35 74.49
C ARG A 296 -16.06 -1.09 75.30
N SER A 297 -16.74 -0.10 74.72
CA SER A 297 -17.21 1.08 75.45
C SER A 297 -18.19 0.69 76.56
N GLN A 298 -19.21 -0.12 76.27
CA GLN A 298 -20.18 -0.57 77.28
C GLN A 298 -19.55 -1.47 78.36
N GLN A 299 -18.58 -2.30 78.00
CA GLN A 299 -17.82 -3.10 78.99
C GLN A 299 -16.95 -2.23 79.89
N ARG A 300 -16.31 -1.17 79.37
CA ARG A 300 -15.58 -0.19 80.19
C ARG A 300 -16.51 0.54 81.16
N THR A 301 -17.71 0.92 80.71
CA THR A 301 -18.71 1.57 81.59
C THR A 301 -19.18 0.64 82.71
N MET A 302 -19.39 -0.66 82.43
CA MET A 302 -19.75 -1.66 83.44
C MET A 302 -18.62 -1.99 84.42
N VAL A 303 -17.36 -1.97 83.98
CA VAL A 303 -16.20 -2.17 84.87
C VAL A 303 -16.03 -0.97 85.80
N MET A 304 -16.21 0.26 85.33
CA MET A 304 -16.18 1.44 86.22
C MET A 304 -17.31 1.41 87.25
N THR A 305 -18.53 1.04 86.86
CA THR A 305 -19.64 0.91 87.84
C THR A 305 -19.46 -0.23 88.84
N ARG A 306 -18.67 -1.28 88.54
CA ARG A 306 -18.33 -2.32 89.52
C ARG A 306 -17.16 -1.96 90.43
N VAL A 307 -16.19 -1.18 89.94
CA VAL A 307 -15.08 -0.68 90.77
C VAL A 307 -15.60 0.33 91.78
N ASP A 308 -16.52 1.22 91.39
CA ASP A 308 -17.13 2.19 92.31
C ASP A 308 -18.03 1.52 93.37
N LYS A 309 -18.68 0.39 93.05
CA LYS A 309 -19.54 -0.33 94.02
C LYS A 309 -18.76 -1.20 95.02
N HIS A 310 -17.50 -1.53 94.75
CA HIS A 310 -16.68 -2.38 95.65
C HIS A 310 -15.67 -1.60 96.50
N GLN A 311 -15.52 -0.29 96.33
CA GLN A 311 -14.70 0.56 97.22
C GLN A 311 -15.50 1.46 98.17
N SER A 312 -16.83 1.49 98.09
CA SER A 312 -17.68 2.41 98.89
C SER A 312 -18.39 1.77 100.10
N THR A 313 -17.89 0.66 100.64
CA THR A 313 -18.32 0.12 101.95
C THR A 313 -17.14 -0.49 102.71
N ASN A 314 -16.17 0.34 103.06
CA ASN A 314 -15.41 0.18 104.30
C ASN A 314 -14.67 1.48 104.61
N GLN A 315 -14.77 1.90 105.87
CA GLN A 315 -14.07 3.00 106.54
C GLN A 315 -14.82 4.35 106.58
N LEU A 316 -15.71 4.42 107.58
CA LEU A 316 -15.96 5.64 108.36
C LEU A 316 -14.92 5.74 109.48
N GLY A 317 -14.29 6.90 109.62
CA GLY A 317 -13.73 7.40 110.88
C GLY A 317 -12.21 7.49 110.98
N MET A 318 -11.65 8.70 110.80
CA MET A 318 -10.79 9.41 111.77
C MET A 318 -10.17 10.64 111.09
N ALA A 319 -10.32 11.79 111.74
CA ALA A 319 -9.84 13.09 111.28
C ALA A 319 -8.33 13.28 111.53
N THR A 320 -7.64 14.06 110.68
CA THR A 320 -6.89 15.27 111.08
C THR A 320 -6.20 15.99 109.89
N THR A 321 -6.47 17.29 109.85
CA THR A 321 -5.70 18.46 109.37
C THR A 321 -4.36 18.25 108.63
N ARG A 322 -4.23 18.81 107.41
CA ARG A 322 -3.11 19.71 107.04
C ARG A 322 -3.32 20.47 105.71
N MET A 323 -2.84 21.71 105.78
CA MET A 323 -2.72 22.82 104.83
C MET A 323 -2.26 22.52 103.39
N ASP A 324 -2.94 23.21 102.46
CA ASP A 324 -2.36 24.16 101.48
C ASP A 324 -1.71 23.65 100.18
N LYS A 325 -2.35 23.93 99.02
CA LYS A 325 -1.85 24.84 97.96
C LYS A 325 -2.67 24.79 96.64
N HIS A 326 -3.03 26.00 96.21
CA HIS A 326 -3.12 26.55 94.85
C HIS A 326 -3.76 25.80 93.66
N ARG A 327 -4.95 26.32 93.29
CA ARG A 327 -5.44 26.93 92.02
C ARG A 327 -5.25 26.28 90.61
N PRO A 328 -6.17 26.60 89.68
CA PRO A 328 -6.53 25.82 88.49
C PRO A 328 -6.08 26.48 87.16
N THR A 329 -6.33 25.80 86.03
CA THR A 329 -6.64 26.51 84.78
C THR A 329 -7.54 25.68 83.87
N GLN A 330 -8.78 26.18 83.69
CA GLN A 330 -9.50 26.16 82.41
C GLN A 330 -8.67 27.02 81.41
N GLN A 331 -8.81 27.09 80.09
CA GLN A 331 -9.95 27.01 79.19
C GLN A 331 -9.39 27.35 77.76
N VAL A 332 -10.27 27.36 76.76
CA VAL A 332 -10.23 28.19 75.52
C VAL A 332 -9.75 27.56 74.21
N THR A 333 -10.77 27.17 73.44
CA THR A 333 -10.95 27.22 71.98
C THR A 333 -10.44 28.51 71.31
N ILE A 334 -9.79 28.40 70.14
CA ILE A 334 -9.86 29.45 69.11
C ILE A 334 -10.14 28.82 67.74
N ILE A 335 -11.27 29.24 67.17
CA ILE A 335 -11.64 29.15 65.75
C ILE A 335 -11.15 30.45 65.11
N THR A 336 -10.51 30.42 63.93
CA THR A 336 -10.63 31.53 62.97
C THR A 336 -10.49 31.06 61.52
N THR A 337 -11.50 31.45 60.76
CA THR A 337 -11.75 31.36 59.32
C THR A 337 -10.82 32.27 58.51
N GLN A 338 -10.55 31.94 57.24
CA GLN A 338 -10.66 32.94 56.16
C GLN A 338 -10.81 32.32 54.76
N MET A 339 -11.94 32.66 54.13
CA MET A 339 -12.17 32.69 52.69
C MET A 339 -11.58 33.98 52.10
N ASP A 340 -11.08 33.92 50.87
CA ASP A 340 -11.36 34.82 49.72
C ASP A 340 -10.43 34.40 48.56
N GLN A 341 -10.87 34.04 47.35
CA GLN A 341 -11.74 34.65 46.32
C GLN A 341 -10.92 35.25 45.14
N LEU A 342 -11.51 35.10 43.94
CA LEU A 342 -11.26 35.76 42.64
C LEU A 342 -10.16 35.13 41.75
N ALA A 343 -10.46 34.44 40.64
CA ALA A 343 -11.23 34.76 39.41
C ALA A 343 -10.43 35.55 38.34
N ALA A 344 -10.66 35.14 37.08
CA ALA A 344 -10.30 35.71 35.76
C ALA A 344 -9.22 34.91 34.99
N HIS A 345 -9.58 33.95 34.12
CA HIS A 345 -10.08 34.06 32.71
C HIS A 345 -8.97 33.98 31.62
N PRO A 346 -9.32 33.55 30.38
CA PRO A 346 -8.54 32.58 29.58
C PRO A 346 -7.93 33.16 28.28
N ASN A 347 -7.37 32.24 27.46
CA ASN A 347 -6.91 32.34 26.06
C ASN A 347 -5.46 32.81 25.80
N GLN A 348 -4.68 31.98 25.11
CA GLN A 348 -4.23 32.13 23.70
C GLN A 348 -2.93 31.35 23.43
N LEU A 349 -3.03 30.23 22.70
CA LEU A 349 -2.31 29.81 21.49
C LEU A 349 -2.37 28.29 21.31
#